data_AF-A0A0B7FPY8-F1
#
_entry.id   AF-A0A0B7FPY8-F1
#
_cell.length_a   1.000
_cell.length_b   1.000
_cell.length_c   1.000
_cell.angle_alpha   90.00
_cell.angle_beta   90.00
_cell.angle_gamma   90.00
#
_symmetry.space_group_name_H-M   'P 1'
#
loop_
_entity.id
_entity.type
_entity.pdbx_description
1 polymer ?
#
loop_
_entity_poly.entity_id
_entity_poly.type
_entity_poly.pdbx_seq_one_letter_code
_entity_poly.pdbx_strand_id
1 'polypeptide(L)'
;MSDWWATHSGATSVNAGLDMTMPGDISLGSGTTYFGSNLVNSVNSGQVSQSRIDDLATRVLAAWYLLGQDSGYPSVNFDSWNINDSFNKHIDVQGDHKTLIRTIGAASTVLLKNKNSALPLKTPSTIAVIGNDAGPNSKGINGCSDRGCNDGILAQGWGSGTAEYPYLVNPLDAIKSKASSIGATVTSSLSDNDVNAAANAARGKDVALVFISADSGEGYVTVEGNAGDRNNLQAWHNGDALVAAVAAVNKNTVVVVHTVGQIIMESWIDHVNVTAVLWAGLQGQEAGNAVVDVLWGAVNPSGRLPYTIAKSASDYSASVITSGSGIVQIPYTEGLKVDYRAFDANNITPRFEFGFGLSYTTFEYSNLVVTPGASGGTQPTGPGSPLSSWLQDPWVKVTFTLKNTGGVAGTEIPQLYISPPASSGEPPNALKGFESVALQPGASTTVTVVLSRYDFSYWNIVAPWLELHHHQPTSSVDH
;
A
#
# COMPACT_ATOMS: atom_id res chain seq x y z
N MET A 1 1.85 18.85 14.58
CA MET A 1 3.18 18.70 15.21
C MET A 1 4.25 18.62 14.13
N SER A 2 5.52 18.82 14.45
CA SER A 2 6.62 18.53 13.53
C SER A 2 6.89 17.04 13.46
N ASP A 3 7.49 16.57 12.36
CA ASP A 3 8.27 15.34 12.38
C ASP A 3 9.46 15.50 13.36
N TRP A 4 10.10 14.40 13.75
CA TRP A 4 11.21 14.39 14.70
C TRP A 4 12.37 15.22 14.14
N TRP A 5 12.69 16.31 14.85
CA TRP A 5 13.72 17.31 14.47
C TRP A 5 13.47 18.09 13.17
N ALA A 6 12.25 18.06 12.63
CA ALA A 6 11.86 18.91 11.49
C ALA A 6 11.51 20.36 11.89
N THR A 7 11.62 20.71 13.17
CA THR A 7 11.52 22.11 13.62
C THR A 7 12.87 22.80 13.46
N HIS A 8 12.91 23.91 12.73
CA HIS A 8 14.17 24.62 12.42
C HIS A 8 14.20 26.08 12.91
N SER A 9 13.16 26.53 13.64
CA SER A 9 13.13 27.86 14.24
C SER A 9 12.12 27.97 15.38
N GLY A 10 12.22 29.01 16.21
CA GLY A 10 11.27 29.33 17.28
C GLY A 10 10.05 30.12 16.75
N ALA A 11 10.03 31.43 17.01
CA ALA A 11 8.91 32.31 16.64
C ALA A 11 8.48 32.20 15.16
N THR A 12 9.43 32.07 14.23
CA THR A 12 9.13 31.95 12.79
C THR A 12 8.29 30.70 12.50
N SER A 13 8.66 29.53 13.00
CA SER A 13 7.89 28.28 12.82
C SER A 13 6.51 28.37 13.49
N VAL A 14 6.43 28.95 14.69
CA VAL A 14 5.14 29.13 15.40
C VAL A 14 4.20 30.07 14.63
N ASN A 15 4.70 31.21 14.17
CA ASN A 15 3.91 32.16 13.39
C ASN A 15 3.56 31.63 11.99
N ALA A 16 4.32 30.67 11.46
CA ALA A 16 4.02 29.94 10.23
C ALA A 16 2.98 28.83 10.41
N GLY A 17 2.53 28.54 11.64
CA GLY A 17 1.44 27.59 11.93
C GLY A 17 1.86 26.29 12.62
N LEU A 18 3.11 26.16 13.10
CA LEU A 18 3.51 24.99 13.88
C LEU A 18 2.92 25.04 15.30
N ASP A 19 2.14 24.01 15.67
CA ASP A 19 1.48 23.96 16.97
C ASP A 19 2.24 23.18 18.05
N MET A 20 3.14 22.28 17.67
CA MET A 20 3.84 21.38 18.60
C MET A 20 5.15 20.91 17.97
N THR A 21 6.27 21.11 18.67
CA THR A 21 7.59 20.60 18.28
C THR A 21 7.82 19.21 18.86
N MET A 22 8.35 18.29 18.05
CA MET A 22 8.73 16.93 18.46
C MET A 22 10.15 16.59 17.98
N PRO A 23 10.94 15.84 18.78
CA PRO A 23 10.66 15.38 20.14
C PRO A 23 10.82 16.48 21.21
N GLY A 24 11.24 17.68 20.81
CA GLY A 24 11.24 18.88 21.65
C GLY A 24 12.62 19.54 21.73
N ASP A 25 13.68 18.75 21.70
CA ASP A 25 15.04 19.25 21.58
C ASP A 25 15.40 19.61 20.12
N ILE A 26 16.45 20.41 19.93
CA ILE A 26 16.94 20.82 18.60
C ILE A 26 17.63 19.66 17.89
N SER A 27 18.37 18.85 18.65
CA SER A 27 18.94 17.59 18.21
C SER A 27 18.95 16.63 19.40
N LEU A 28 19.01 15.33 19.14
CA LEU A 28 18.91 14.30 20.18
C LEU A 28 19.81 14.59 21.38
N GLY A 29 19.20 14.80 22.55
CA GLY A 29 19.90 15.00 23.81
C GLY A 29 20.63 16.34 23.92
N SER A 30 20.34 17.33 23.08
CA SER A 30 21.04 18.61 23.08
C SER A 30 20.78 19.44 24.35
N GLY A 31 19.68 19.17 25.06
CA GLY A 31 19.20 20.00 26.17
C GLY A 31 18.75 21.40 25.75
N THR A 32 18.71 21.69 24.44
CA THR A 32 18.28 22.96 23.85
C THR A 32 17.00 22.74 23.05
N THR A 33 16.12 23.73 22.99
CA THR A 33 14.82 23.62 22.30
C THR A 33 14.50 24.89 21.53
N TYR A 34 13.79 24.78 20.40
CA TYR A 34 13.21 25.95 19.73
C TYR A 34 11.98 26.49 20.48
N PHE A 35 11.29 25.63 21.25
CA PHE A 35 10.11 25.99 22.03
C PHE A 35 10.50 26.15 23.51
N GLY A 36 9.72 25.61 24.46
CA GLY A 36 9.97 25.75 25.90
C GLY A 36 10.20 27.19 26.33
N SER A 37 11.29 27.43 27.07
CA SER A 37 11.68 28.78 27.52
C SER A 37 11.91 29.77 26.38
N ASN A 38 12.35 29.31 25.20
CA ASN A 38 12.55 30.19 24.05
C ASN A 38 11.22 30.69 23.49
N LEU A 39 10.18 29.86 23.48
CA LEU A 39 8.83 30.30 23.10
C LEU A 39 8.26 31.29 24.10
N VAL A 40 8.45 31.04 25.41
CA VAL A 40 8.06 32.01 26.46
C VAL A 40 8.73 33.37 26.24
N ASN A 41 10.03 33.38 25.94
CA ASN A 41 10.76 34.61 25.64
C ASN A 41 10.25 35.30 24.35
N SER A 42 9.92 34.54 23.31
CA SER A 42 9.33 35.08 22.08
C SER A 42 7.95 35.72 22.33
N VAL A 43 7.15 35.19 23.25
CA VAL A 43 5.88 35.81 23.64
C VAL A 43 6.12 37.09 24.44
N ASN A 44 6.99 37.03 25.46
CA ASN A 44 7.31 38.19 26.30
C ASN A 44 7.93 39.36 25.52
N SER A 45 8.69 39.06 24.47
CA SER A 45 9.28 40.05 23.56
C SER A 45 8.34 40.51 22.44
N GLY A 46 7.13 39.95 22.35
CA GLY A 46 6.13 40.30 21.33
C GLY A 46 6.41 39.72 19.93
N GLN A 47 7.38 38.81 19.79
CA GLN A 47 7.66 38.11 18.53
C GLN A 47 6.57 37.08 18.17
N VAL A 48 5.89 36.54 19.18
CA VAL A 48 4.73 35.66 19.04
C VAL A 48 3.59 36.27 19.85
N SER A 49 2.40 36.41 19.27
CA SER A 49 1.25 36.94 20.00
C SER A 49 0.71 35.92 21.00
N GLN A 50 0.13 36.39 22.11
CA GLN A 50 -0.59 35.52 23.04
C GLN A 50 -1.69 34.72 22.33
N SER A 51 -2.42 35.37 21.40
CA SER A 51 -3.46 34.70 20.61
C SER A 51 -2.95 33.53 19.75
N ARG A 52 -1.70 33.55 19.29
CA ARG A 52 -1.09 32.42 18.57
C ARG A 52 -0.80 31.25 19.52
N ILE A 53 -0.40 31.54 20.76
CA ILE A 53 -0.23 30.53 21.81
C ILE A 53 -1.59 29.93 22.21
N ASP A 54 -2.61 30.77 22.34
CA ASP A 54 -3.96 30.31 22.67
C ASP A 54 -4.50 29.40 21.55
N ASP A 55 -4.27 29.74 20.26
CA ASP A 55 -4.70 28.91 19.13
C ASP A 55 -3.99 27.56 19.08
N LEU A 56 -2.65 27.50 19.22
CA LEU A 56 -1.93 26.21 19.20
C LEU A 56 -2.34 25.32 20.38
N ALA A 57 -2.52 25.89 21.58
CA ALA A 57 -2.97 25.14 22.74
C ALA A 57 -4.42 24.65 22.55
N THR A 58 -5.28 25.50 22.01
CA THR A 58 -6.66 25.14 21.67
C THR A 58 -6.71 23.98 20.69
N ARG A 59 -5.87 23.96 19.64
CA ARG A 59 -5.83 22.86 18.66
C ARG A 59 -5.42 21.53 19.28
N VAL A 60 -4.41 21.55 20.15
CA VAL A 60 -3.93 20.35 20.86
C VAL A 60 -5.02 19.82 21.79
N LEU A 61 -5.62 20.68 22.61
CA LEU A 61 -6.65 20.28 23.57
C LEU A 61 -7.97 19.90 22.88
N ALA A 62 -8.36 20.58 21.80
CA ALA A 62 -9.56 20.27 21.05
C ALA A 62 -9.48 18.87 20.44
N ALA A 63 -8.34 18.45 19.90
CA ALA A 63 -8.15 17.09 19.41
C ALA A 63 -8.25 16.05 20.54
N TRP A 64 -7.67 16.36 21.70
CA TRP A 64 -7.74 15.50 22.90
C TRP A 64 -9.18 15.30 23.40
N TYR A 65 -9.97 16.38 23.51
CA TYR A 65 -11.39 16.31 23.88
C TYR A 65 -12.26 15.67 22.80
N LEU A 66 -12.00 15.94 21.51
CA LEU A 66 -12.75 15.36 20.40
C LEU A 66 -12.71 13.84 20.41
N LEU A 67 -11.58 13.26 20.82
CA LEU A 67 -11.38 11.81 20.94
C LEU A 67 -11.74 11.27 22.34
N GLY A 68 -12.31 12.08 23.23
CA GLY A 68 -12.77 11.68 24.57
C GLY A 68 -11.65 11.27 25.53
N GLN A 69 -10.43 11.77 25.33
CA GLN A 69 -9.27 11.40 26.13
C GLN A 69 -9.23 12.09 27.51
N ASP A 70 -10.23 12.92 27.81
CA ASP A 70 -10.39 13.62 29.08
C ASP A 70 -11.02 12.80 30.19
N SER A 71 -11.55 11.62 29.86
CA SER A 71 -12.17 10.72 30.83
C SER A 71 -11.66 9.29 30.64
N GLY A 72 -11.16 8.69 31.72
CA GLY A 72 -10.76 7.27 31.73
C GLY A 72 -9.55 6.92 30.85
N TYR A 73 -8.74 7.90 30.43
CA TYR A 73 -7.57 7.64 29.59
C TYR A 73 -6.51 6.82 30.34
N PRO A 74 -6.04 5.70 29.77
CA PRO A 74 -5.08 4.83 30.45
C PRO A 74 -3.72 5.52 30.61
N SER A 75 -3.04 5.25 31.72
CA SER A 75 -1.65 5.68 31.88
C SER A 75 -0.73 4.92 30.93
N VAL A 76 0.35 5.58 30.50
CA VAL A 76 1.45 4.92 29.78
C VAL A 76 1.96 3.74 30.61
N ASN A 77 2.23 2.62 29.95
CA ASN A 77 2.53 1.34 30.59
C ASN A 77 3.69 0.57 29.93
N PHE A 78 4.42 1.24 29.04
CA PHE A 78 5.58 0.70 28.32
C PHE A 78 6.65 1.77 28.13
N ASP A 79 7.88 1.33 27.92
CA ASP A 79 9.05 2.15 27.58
C ASP A 79 9.56 1.76 26.19
N SER A 80 9.59 2.73 25.26
CA SER A 80 10.07 2.54 23.89
C SER A 80 11.58 2.29 23.80
N TRP A 81 12.37 2.63 24.83
CA TRP A 81 13.84 2.58 24.79
C TRP A 81 14.42 1.32 25.42
N ASN A 82 13.72 0.78 26.41
CA ASN A 82 14.21 -0.36 27.18
C ASN A 82 13.06 -1.32 27.52
N ILE A 83 12.96 -2.40 26.75
CA ILE A 83 11.95 -3.46 26.98
C ILE A 83 12.08 -4.15 28.34
N ASN A 84 13.27 -4.10 28.96
CA ASN A 84 13.53 -4.69 30.28
C ASN A 84 13.35 -3.69 31.43
N ASP A 85 12.91 -2.45 31.15
CA ASP A 85 12.63 -1.48 32.20
C ASP A 85 11.49 -1.97 33.10
N SER A 86 11.65 -1.82 34.41
CA SER A 86 10.64 -2.20 35.41
C SER A 86 9.30 -1.45 35.29
N PHE A 87 9.28 -0.33 34.56
CA PHE A 87 8.07 0.42 34.21
C PHE A 87 7.16 -0.35 33.22
N ASN A 88 7.73 -1.25 32.41
CA ASN A 88 6.96 -2.04 31.46
C ASN A 88 6.01 -2.98 32.21
N LYS A 89 4.71 -2.85 31.93
CA LYS A 89 3.68 -3.73 32.49
C LYS A 89 3.38 -4.94 31.60
N HIS A 90 3.91 -4.97 30.38
CA HIS A 90 3.74 -6.04 29.39
C HIS A 90 2.26 -6.42 29.18
N ILE A 91 1.40 -5.41 29.02
CA ILE A 91 -0.05 -5.62 28.84
C ILE A 91 -0.28 -6.21 27.44
N ASP A 92 -0.98 -7.34 27.38
CA ASP A 92 -1.43 -7.91 26.11
C ASP A 92 -2.61 -7.09 25.56
N VAL A 93 -2.36 -6.42 24.42
CA VAL A 93 -3.34 -5.59 23.70
C VAL A 93 -3.76 -6.20 22.37
N GLN A 94 -3.37 -7.45 22.09
CA GLN A 94 -3.59 -8.07 20.78
C GLN A 94 -5.05 -8.45 20.53
N GLY A 95 -5.80 -8.78 21.58
CA GLY A 95 -7.19 -9.26 21.45
C GLY A 95 -7.33 -10.37 20.40
N ASP A 96 -8.29 -10.23 19.49
CA ASP A 96 -8.49 -11.08 18.33
C ASP A 96 -8.03 -10.43 17.01
N HIS A 97 -7.23 -9.35 17.06
CA HIS A 97 -6.82 -8.55 15.91
C HIS A 97 -6.13 -9.36 14.81
N LYS A 98 -5.47 -10.49 15.15
CA LYS A 98 -4.91 -11.43 14.18
C LYS A 98 -5.91 -11.89 13.12
N THR A 99 -7.19 -12.01 13.47
CA THR A 99 -8.25 -12.41 12.54
C THR A 99 -8.38 -11.36 11.45
N LEU A 100 -8.45 -10.08 11.84
CA LEU A 100 -8.53 -8.97 10.90
C LEU A 100 -7.24 -8.84 10.07
N ILE A 101 -6.06 -9.02 10.68
CA ILE A 101 -4.78 -8.98 9.96
C ILE A 101 -4.75 -10.05 8.85
N ARG A 102 -5.14 -11.30 9.18
CA ARG A 102 -5.25 -12.38 8.19
C ARG A 102 -6.28 -12.09 7.11
N THR A 103 -7.45 -11.56 7.48
CA THR A 103 -8.50 -11.15 6.52
C THR A 103 -7.99 -10.08 5.56
N ILE A 104 -7.33 -9.05 6.06
CA ILE A 104 -6.75 -7.98 5.24
C ILE A 104 -5.66 -8.55 4.33
N GLY A 105 -4.71 -9.33 4.87
CA GLY A 105 -3.63 -9.92 4.06
C GLY A 105 -4.14 -10.78 2.90
N ALA A 106 -5.15 -11.62 3.16
CA ALA A 106 -5.75 -12.45 2.11
C ALA A 106 -6.51 -11.60 1.08
N ALA A 107 -7.32 -10.63 1.53
CA ALA A 107 -8.09 -9.75 0.65
C ALA A 107 -7.22 -8.77 -0.15
N SER A 108 -6.05 -8.38 0.36
CA SER A 108 -5.10 -7.50 -0.30
C SER A 108 -4.18 -8.23 -1.28
N THR A 109 -4.19 -9.56 -1.31
CA THR A 109 -3.43 -10.34 -2.28
C THR A 109 -4.01 -10.14 -3.68
N VAL A 110 -3.19 -9.65 -4.61
CA VAL A 110 -3.59 -9.43 -6.00
C VAL A 110 -3.17 -10.62 -6.85
N LEU A 111 -4.11 -11.26 -7.56
CA LEU A 111 -3.80 -12.31 -8.52
C LEU A 111 -3.45 -11.69 -9.87
N LEU A 112 -2.18 -11.62 -10.22
CA LEU A 112 -1.73 -10.97 -11.46
C LEU A 112 -1.82 -11.90 -12.68
N LYS A 113 -1.65 -13.20 -12.46
CA LYS A 113 -1.66 -14.20 -13.53
C LYS A 113 -2.26 -15.49 -13.00
N ASN A 114 -3.11 -16.14 -13.79
CA ASN A 114 -3.63 -17.47 -13.51
C ASN A 114 -3.96 -18.23 -14.81
N LYS A 115 -2.97 -18.91 -15.38
CA LYS A 115 -3.13 -19.73 -16.58
C LYS A 115 -3.68 -21.10 -16.23
N ASN A 116 -4.58 -21.62 -17.08
CA ASN A 116 -5.13 -22.98 -16.98
C ASN A 116 -5.78 -23.29 -15.61
N SER A 117 -6.29 -22.28 -14.90
CA SER A 117 -6.82 -22.42 -13.53
C SER A 117 -5.83 -23.10 -12.57
N ALA A 118 -4.54 -22.76 -12.67
CA ALA A 118 -3.49 -23.28 -11.79
C ALA A 118 -3.78 -22.97 -10.31
N LEU A 119 -4.38 -21.82 -10.03
CA LEU A 119 -4.98 -21.49 -8.74
C LEU A 119 -6.52 -21.42 -8.83
N PRO A 120 -7.24 -21.78 -7.74
CA PRO A 120 -6.71 -22.28 -6.48
C PRO A 120 -6.21 -23.72 -6.60
N LEU A 121 -5.16 -24.04 -5.84
CA LEU A 121 -4.61 -25.38 -5.70
C LEU A 121 -5.70 -26.33 -5.24
N LYS A 122 -5.77 -27.51 -5.88
CA LYS A 122 -6.68 -28.58 -5.48
C LYS A 122 -5.99 -29.47 -4.45
N THR A 123 -5.48 -30.62 -4.89
CA THR A 123 -4.83 -31.63 -4.05
C THR A 123 -3.50 -32.05 -4.67
N PRO A 124 -2.49 -31.14 -4.78
CA PRO A 124 -1.16 -31.55 -5.21
C PRO A 124 -0.60 -32.57 -4.23
N SER A 125 0.05 -33.63 -4.72
CA SER A 125 0.69 -34.66 -3.89
C SER A 125 2.12 -34.27 -3.50
N THR A 126 2.79 -33.46 -4.34
CA THR A 126 4.17 -33.02 -4.13
C THR A 126 4.32 -31.53 -4.38
N ILE A 127 4.86 -30.81 -3.40
CA ILE A 127 4.99 -29.35 -3.41
C ILE A 127 6.46 -28.99 -3.21
N ALA A 128 6.99 -28.11 -4.05
CA ALA A 128 8.25 -27.41 -3.80
C ALA A 128 7.97 -26.03 -3.21
N VAL A 129 8.66 -25.65 -2.14
CA VAL A 129 8.64 -24.28 -1.59
C VAL A 129 10.03 -23.69 -1.69
N ILE A 130 10.18 -22.67 -2.52
CA ILE A 130 11.47 -22.13 -2.95
C ILE A 130 11.57 -20.66 -2.56
N GLY A 131 12.74 -20.24 -2.11
CA GLY A 131 13.07 -18.85 -1.83
C GLY A 131 13.18 -18.54 -0.34
N ASN A 132 14.10 -17.66 0.03
CA ASN A 132 14.32 -17.23 1.41
C ASN A 132 13.08 -16.56 2.01
N ASP A 133 12.33 -15.82 1.19
CA ASP A 133 11.06 -15.17 1.55
C ASP A 133 9.96 -16.16 1.99
N ALA A 134 10.10 -17.47 1.71
CA ALA A 134 9.21 -18.48 2.26
C ALA A 134 9.54 -18.88 3.71
N GLY A 135 10.73 -18.51 4.21
CA GLY A 135 11.29 -18.99 5.46
C GLY A 135 11.23 -17.98 6.61
N PRO A 136 11.66 -18.37 7.81
CA PRO A 136 11.83 -17.46 8.93
C PRO A 136 13.10 -16.61 8.78
N ASN A 137 13.11 -15.44 9.41
CA ASN A 137 14.33 -14.65 9.59
C ASN A 137 15.36 -15.40 10.43
N SER A 138 16.61 -15.49 9.97
CA SER A 138 17.65 -16.27 10.64
C SER A 138 18.07 -15.69 12.00
N LYS A 139 17.78 -14.41 12.25
CA LYS A 139 18.05 -13.69 13.50
C LYS A 139 16.84 -13.65 14.44
N GLY A 140 15.74 -14.30 14.07
CA GLY A 140 14.46 -14.22 14.76
C GLY A 140 13.56 -13.10 14.22
N ILE A 141 12.26 -13.19 14.50
CA ILE A 141 11.21 -12.33 13.92
C ILE A 141 11.43 -10.82 14.14
N ASN A 142 12.12 -10.48 15.22
CA ASN A 142 12.45 -9.12 15.66
C ASN A 142 13.96 -8.88 15.74
N GLY A 143 14.77 -9.75 15.13
CA GLY A 143 16.23 -9.76 15.28
C GLY A 143 16.96 -8.59 14.60
N CYS A 144 16.27 -7.84 13.75
CA CYS A 144 16.76 -6.63 13.11
C CYS A 144 16.05 -5.41 13.71
N SER A 145 16.83 -4.46 14.24
CA SER A 145 16.32 -3.17 14.71
C SER A 145 15.53 -2.49 13.61
N ASP A 146 14.35 -1.96 13.93
CA ASP A 146 13.44 -1.27 13.00
C ASP A 146 13.16 -2.05 11.71
N ARG A 147 13.23 -3.39 11.79
CA ARG A 147 13.09 -4.32 10.67
C ARG A 147 14.11 -4.09 9.53
N GLY A 148 15.27 -3.48 9.84
CA GLY A 148 16.32 -3.10 8.88
C GLY A 148 17.12 -4.27 8.29
N CYS A 149 16.45 -5.28 7.75
CA CYS A 149 17.01 -6.38 6.98
C CYS A 149 15.92 -7.07 6.15
N ASN A 150 16.30 -7.64 5.01
CA ASN A 150 15.44 -8.50 4.20
C ASN A 150 15.99 -9.94 4.34
N ASP A 151 15.54 -10.67 5.37
CA ASP A 151 15.94 -12.06 5.65
C ASP A 151 14.74 -12.83 6.19
N GLY A 152 14.39 -13.92 5.52
CA GLY A 152 13.11 -14.61 5.67
C GLY A 152 11.98 -13.86 4.96
N ILE A 153 10.75 -14.18 5.33
CA ILE A 153 9.55 -13.52 4.81
C ILE A 153 9.58 -12.00 5.05
N LEU A 154 9.32 -11.23 3.98
CA LEU A 154 9.10 -9.80 4.05
C LEU A 154 7.64 -9.49 4.39
N ALA A 155 7.36 -9.19 5.67
CA ALA A 155 6.00 -8.88 6.14
C ALA A 155 5.78 -7.40 6.51
N GLN A 156 6.85 -6.60 6.61
CA GLN A 156 6.89 -5.14 6.80
C GLN A 156 8.20 -4.61 6.18
N GLY A 157 8.22 -3.36 5.70
CA GLY A 157 9.47 -2.66 5.39
C GLY A 157 10.18 -2.16 6.66
N TRP A 158 11.23 -1.35 6.51
CA TRP A 158 12.02 -0.86 7.66
C TRP A 158 11.77 0.61 8.06
N GLY A 159 12.20 0.97 9.27
CA GLY A 159 12.19 2.35 9.78
C GLY A 159 11.16 2.59 10.88
N SER A 160 10.78 3.86 11.10
CA SER A 160 9.84 4.23 12.16
C SER A 160 8.42 3.70 11.96
N GLY A 161 8.03 3.37 10.72
CA GLY A 161 6.72 2.81 10.36
C GLY A 161 6.53 1.32 10.69
N THR A 162 7.24 0.82 11.70
CA THR A 162 7.31 -0.62 12.03
C THR A 162 6.73 -0.94 13.40
N ALA A 163 6.55 -2.23 13.67
CA ALA A 163 6.19 -2.76 14.98
C ALA A 163 6.96 -4.05 15.25
N GLU A 164 7.08 -4.42 16.52
CA GLU A 164 7.58 -5.73 16.91
C GLU A 164 6.51 -6.80 16.66
N TYR A 165 6.90 -7.91 16.03
CA TYR A 165 6.00 -9.04 15.83
C TYR A 165 5.79 -9.81 17.14
N PRO A 166 4.54 -10.11 17.55
CA PRO A 166 4.29 -11.07 18.63
C PRO A 166 4.58 -12.52 18.19
N TYR A 167 4.42 -12.78 16.90
CA TYR A 167 4.84 -13.95 16.15
C TYR A 167 4.81 -13.59 14.66
N LEU A 168 5.39 -14.42 13.79
CA LEU A 168 5.30 -14.24 12.35
C LEU A 168 5.16 -15.58 11.67
N VAL A 169 4.00 -15.82 11.05
CA VAL A 169 3.76 -17.06 10.31
C VAL A 169 4.41 -16.96 8.94
N ASN A 170 5.51 -17.69 8.74
CA ASN A 170 6.15 -17.77 7.42
C ASN A 170 5.38 -18.72 6.47
N PRO A 171 5.50 -18.56 5.15
CA PRO A 171 4.75 -19.36 4.18
C PRO A 171 5.11 -20.85 4.22
N LEU A 172 6.38 -21.21 4.42
CA LEU A 172 6.81 -22.61 4.46
C LEU A 172 6.08 -23.39 5.55
N ASP A 173 5.99 -22.84 6.76
CA ASP A 173 5.33 -23.51 7.88
C ASP A 173 3.81 -23.62 7.67
N ALA A 174 3.18 -22.56 7.17
CA ALA A 174 1.75 -22.58 6.82
C ALA A 174 1.45 -23.61 5.72
N ILE A 175 2.30 -23.68 4.68
CA ILE A 175 2.18 -24.65 3.58
C ILE A 175 2.41 -26.07 4.08
N LYS A 176 3.40 -26.32 4.94
CA LYS A 176 3.62 -27.66 5.55
C LYS A 176 2.40 -28.12 6.34
N SER A 177 1.79 -27.21 7.10
CA SER A 177 0.56 -27.50 7.85
C SER A 177 -0.58 -27.88 6.89
N LYS A 178 -0.81 -27.06 5.84
CA LYS A 178 -1.83 -27.34 4.83
C LYS A 178 -1.56 -28.64 4.07
N ALA A 179 -0.32 -28.87 3.63
CA ALA A 179 0.10 -30.08 2.92
C ALA A 179 -0.15 -31.35 3.74
N SER A 180 0.19 -31.31 5.03
CA SER A 180 -0.05 -32.42 5.96
C SER A 180 -1.54 -32.77 6.06
N SER A 181 -2.42 -31.77 6.06
CA SER A 181 -3.88 -31.99 6.11
C SER A 181 -4.47 -32.67 4.87
N ILE A 182 -3.75 -32.64 3.73
CA ILE A 182 -4.17 -33.25 2.46
C ILE A 182 -3.29 -34.44 2.05
N GLY A 183 -2.37 -34.89 2.91
CA GLY A 183 -1.45 -36.00 2.60
C GLY A 183 -0.39 -35.67 1.54
N ALA A 184 -0.08 -34.39 1.32
CA ALA A 184 0.95 -33.96 0.39
C ALA A 184 2.33 -33.91 1.04
N THR A 185 3.39 -34.05 0.24
CA THR A 185 4.77 -33.91 0.67
C THR A 185 5.35 -32.57 0.25
N VAL A 186 6.16 -31.96 1.13
CA VAL A 186 6.82 -30.67 0.88
C VAL A 186 8.34 -30.87 0.85
N THR A 187 8.99 -30.35 -0.17
CA THR A 187 10.44 -30.14 -0.22
C THR A 187 10.73 -28.65 -0.33
N SER A 188 11.79 -28.16 0.31
CA SER A 188 12.10 -26.73 0.31
C SER A 188 13.56 -26.42 -0.02
N SER A 189 13.79 -25.25 -0.63
CA SER A 189 15.11 -24.65 -0.83
C SER A 189 15.02 -23.15 -0.53
N LEU A 190 15.58 -22.72 0.60
CA LEU A 190 15.41 -21.34 1.13
C LEU A 190 16.64 -20.44 0.89
N SER A 191 17.50 -20.81 -0.04
CA SER A 191 18.64 -20.00 -0.48
C SER A 191 18.37 -19.48 -1.88
N ASP A 192 18.30 -18.16 -2.03
CA ASP A 192 18.04 -17.54 -3.34
C ASP A 192 19.28 -17.54 -4.26
N ASN A 193 20.46 -17.70 -3.65
CA ASN A 193 21.73 -17.78 -4.36
C ASN A 193 22.03 -19.17 -4.94
N ASP A 194 21.37 -20.23 -4.43
CA ASP A 194 21.54 -21.60 -4.94
C ASP A 194 20.40 -22.02 -5.87
N VAL A 195 20.42 -21.43 -7.08
CA VAL A 195 19.43 -21.71 -8.12
C VAL A 195 19.42 -23.19 -8.57
N ASN A 196 20.53 -23.92 -8.38
CA ASN A 196 20.60 -25.35 -8.70
C ASN A 196 19.85 -26.19 -7.66
N ALA A 197 20.05 -25.91 -6.37
CA ALA A 197 19.26 -26.55 -5.31
C ALA A 197 17.77 -26.24 -5.46
N ALA A 198 17.42 -24.99 -5.80
CA ALA A 198 16.05 -24.59 -6.09
C ALA A 198 15.43 -25.40 -7.23
N ALA A 199 16.12 -25.47 -8.37
CA ALA A 199 15.67 -26.26 -9.53
C ALA A 199 15.54 -27.75 -9.18
N ASN A 200 16.48 -28.31 -8.42
CA ASN A 200 16.44 -29.72 -7.99
C ASN A 200 15.26 -30.00 -7.05
N ALA A 201 14.96 -29.10 -6.11
CA ALA A 201 13.81 -29.22 -5.22
C ALA A 201 12.48 -29.12 -5.98
N ALA A 202 12.43 -28.34 -7.06
CA ALA A 202 11.23 -28.15 -7.88
C ALA A 202 10.99 -29.25 -8.93
N ARG A 203 12.04 -29.94 -9.38
CA ARG A 203 11.96 -30.92 -10.46
C ARG A 203 10.98 -32.05 -10.16
N GLY A 204 10.04 -32.28 -11.07
CA GLY A 204 9.07 -33.38 -10.98
C GLY A 204 7.99 -33.20 -9.90
N LYS A 205 7.90 -32.03 -9.26
CA LYS A 205 6.83 -31.69 -8.31
C LYS A 205 5.56 -31.27 -9.04
N ASP A 206 4.40 -31.51 -8.44
CA ASP A 206 3.10 -31.11 -9.02
C ASP A 206 2.96 -29.59 -9.09
N VAL A 207 3.57 -28.88 -8.13
CA VAL A 207 3.65 -27.43 -8.08
C VAL A 207 4.96 -26.99 -7.42
N ALA A 208 5.56 -25.93 -7.95
CA ALA A 208 6.63 -25.20 -7.29
C ALA A 208 6.13 -23.80 -6.90
N LEU A 209 6.16 -23.49 -5.62
CA LEU A 209 5.81 -22.20 -5.05
C LEU A 209 7.10 -21.43 -4.81
N VAL A 210 7.35 -20.38 -5.60
CA VAL A 210 8.56 -19.55 -5.51
C VAL A 210 8.21 -18.23 -4.83
N PHE A 211 8.84 -17.95 -3.71
CA PHE A 211 8.66 -16.75 -2.92
C PHE A 211 9.84 -15.81 -3.15
N ILE A 212 9.56 -14.57 -3.52
CA ILE A 212 10.57 -13.54 -3.77
C ILE A 212 10.15 -12.23 -3.10
N SER A 213 11.13 -11.42 -2.73
CA SER A 213 10.88 -10.14 -2.09
C SER A 213 11.61 -8.96 -2.73
N ALA A 214 11.16 -7.74 -2.43
CA ALA A 214 11.91 -6.51 -2.64
C ALA A 214 11.53 -5.48 -1.57
N ASP A 215 12.53 -4.97 -0.86
CA ASP A 215 12.32 -4.20 0.38
C ASP A 215 12.75 -2.73 0.25
N SER A 216 12.25 -1.88 1.14
CA SER A 216 12.61 -0.46 1.30
C SER A 216 12.17 0.06 2.67
N GLY A 217 12.61 1.26 3.03
CA GLY A 217 12.13 1.89 4.25
C GLY A 217 12.66 3.31 4.45
N GLU A 218 12.75 3.74 5.69
CA GLU A 218 13.18 5.09 6.03
C GLU A 218 14.69 5.32 5.85
N GLY A 219 15.09 6.53 5.43
CA GLY A 219 16.44 6.87 4.98
C GLY A 219 17.54 6.89 6.05
N TYR A 220 17.21 6.72 7.33
CA TYR A 220 18.21 6.61 8.39
C TYR A 220 18.81 5.20 8.51
N VAL A 221 18.22 4.20 7.84
CA VAL A 221 18.73 2.83 7.76
C VAL A 221 19.17 2.53 6.32
N THR A 222 20.37 1.96 6.18
CA THR A 222 20.88 1.45 4.90
C THR A 222 20.92 -0.07 4.93
N VAL A 223 20.13 -0.72 4.08
CA VAL A 223 20.08 -2.19 3.96
C VAL A 223 20.65 -2.60 2.60
N GLU A 224 21.72 -3.38 2.62
CA GLU A 224 22.38 -3.91 1.41
C GLU A 224 22.71 -2.83 0.35
N GLY A 225 23.05 -1.63 0.81
CA GLY A 225 23.38 -0.47 -0.03
C GLY A 225 22.19 0.41 -0.43
N ASN A 226 20.96 0.07 -0.04
CA ASN A 226 19.76 0.89 -0.24
C ASN A 226 19.54 1.78 0.98
N ALA A 227 19.70 3.10 0.82
CA ALA A 227 19.60 4.08 1.91
C ALA A 227 18.17 4.64 1.98
N GLY A 228 17.27 3.89 2.60
CA GLY A 228 15.81 4.11 2.54
C GLY A 228 15.21 3.75 1.18
N ASP A 229 15.51 4.58 0.17
CA ASP A 229 15.06 4.38 -1.21
C ASP A 229 15.72 3.13 -1.83
N ARG A 230 14.97 2.44 -2.71
CA ARG A 230 15.51 1.32 -3.50
C ARG A 230 16.41 1.83 -4.61
N ASN A 231 17.56 1.19 -4.77
CA ASN A 231 18.51 1.50 -5.85
C ASN A 231 18.02 1.05 -7.24
N ASN A 232 17.06 0.12 -7.30
CA ASN A 232 16.49 -0.38 -8.53
C ASN A 232 15.07 -0.95 -8.28
N LEU A 233 14.42 -1.40 -9.36
CA LEU A 233 13.10 -2.05 -9.33
C LEU A 233 13.20 -3.54 -9.67
N GLN A 234 14.23 -4.25 -9.21
CA GLN A 234 14.36 -5.70 -9.39
C GLN A 234 13.96 -6.46 -8.11
N ALA A 235 13.72 -7.76 -8.23
CA ALA A 235 13.60 -8.61 -7.05
C ALA A 235 14.94 -8.67 -6.31
N TRP A 236 14.90 -8.60 -4.98
CA TRP A 236 16.10 -8.72 -4.16
C TRP A 236 16.64 -10.16 -4.17
N HIS A 237 17.88 -10.31 -3.70
CA HIS A 237 18.54 -11.60 -3.52
C HIS A 237 18.50 -12.53 -4.73
N ASN A 238 18.61 -12.00 -5.96
CA ASN A 238 18.59 -12.81 -7.18
C ASN A 238 17.24 -13.50 -7.46
N GLY A 239 16.13 -12.98 -6.91
CA GLY A 239 14.78 -13.54 -7.06
C GLY A 239 14.34 -13.75 -8.51
N ASP A 240 14.70 -12.85 -9.43
CA ASP A 240 14.37 -12.99 -10.86
C ASP A 240 15.01 -14.25 -11.47
N ALA A 241 16.28 -14.50 -11.19
CA ALA A 241 16.98 -15.69 -11.69
C ALA A 241 16.50 -16.97 -10.99
N LEU A 242 16.10 -16.88 -9.72
CA LEU A 242 15.50 -17.98 -8.96
C LEU A 242 14.20 -18.45 -9.62
N VAL A 243 13.30 -17.51 -9.96
CA VAL A 243 12.05 -17.82 -10.67
C VAL A 243 12.36 -18.46 -12.03
N ALA A 244 13.28 -17.88 -12.81
CA ALA A 244 13.64 -18.40 -14.12
C ALA A 244 14.19 -19.84 -14.04
N ALA A 245 15.06 -20.13 -13.08
CA ALA A 245 15.65 -21.46 -12.89
C ALA A 245 14.60 -22.52 -12.49
N VAL A 246 13.66 -22.17 -11.61
CA VAL A 246 12.57 -23.07 -11.21
C VAL A 246 11.60 -23.30 -12.37
N ALA A 247 11.19 -22.25 -13.06
CA ALA A 247 10.27 -22.34 -14.19
C ALA A 247 10.85 -23.15 -15.36
N ALA A 248 12.17 -23.20 -15.52
CA ALA A 248 12.83 -24.03 -16.52
C ALA A 248 12.65 -25.55 -16.27
N VAL A 249 12.34 -25.98 -15.03
CA VAL A 249 12.31 -27.40 -14.65
C VAL A 249 10.99 -27.88 -14.05
N ASN A 250 10.10 -26.96 -13.64
CA ASN A 250 8.75 -27.27 -13.15
C ASN A 250 7.69 -26.60 -14.03
N LYS A 251 6.72 -27.38 -14.54
CA LYS A 251 5.68 -26.91 -15.47
C LYS A 251 4.55 -26.10 -14.83
N ASN A 252 4.47 -26.11 -13.50
CA ASN A 252 3.46 -25.42 -12.70
C ASN A 252 4.16 -24.62 -11.61
N THR A 253 4.84 -23.56 -12.03
CA THR A 253 5.53 -22.61 -11.15
C THR A 253 4.57 -21.48 -10.80
N VAL A 254 4.24 -21.36 -9.51
CA VAL A 254 3.48 -20.24 -8.96
C VAL A 254 4.45 -19.32 -8.23
N VAL A 255 4.44 -18.04 -8.56
CA VAL A 255 5.29 -17.04 -7.92
C VAL A 255 4.46 -16.25 -6.91
N VAL A 256 4.97 -16.06 -5.70
CA VAL A 256 4.39 -15.20 -4.67
C VAL A 256 5.40 -14.08 -4.38
N VAL A 257 4.95 -12.83 -4.47
CA VAL A 257 5.81 -11.65 -4.35
C VAL A 257 5.42 -10.84 -3.11
N HIS A 258 6.33 -10.75 -2.13
CA HIS A 258 6.21 -9.82 -1.01
C HIS A 258 7.08 -8.59 -1.25
N THR A 259 6.48 -7.42 -1.43
CA THR A 259 7.25 -6.24 -1.84
C THR A 259 6.59 -4.96 -1.37
N VAL A 260 7.43 -3.98 -1.05
CA VAL A 260 7.05 -2.60 -0.71
C VAL A 260 6.39 -1.85 -1.87
N GLY A 261 6.63 -2.28 -3.11
CA GLY A 261 6.15 -1.62 -4.32
C GLY A 261 6.46 -2.41 -5.59
N GLN A 262 6.33 -1.76 -6.74
CA GLN A 262 6.57 -2.37 -8.06
C GLN A 262 7.96 -3.02 -8.17
N ILE A 263 8.05 -4.10 -8.95
CA ILE A 263 9.29 -4.65 -9.51
C ILE A 263 9.09 -4.91 -11.00
N ILE A 264 10.16 -4.87 -11.78
CA ILE A 264 10.18 -5.24 -13.20
C ILE A 264 10.37 -6.75 -13.29
N MET A 265 9.42 -7.42 -13.92
CA MET A 265 9.33 -8.89 -13.97
C MET A 265 9.48 -9.48 -15.37
N GLU A 266 9.87 -8.66 -16.36
CA GLU A 266 9.91 -9.04 -17.78
C GLU A 266 10.84 -10.22 -18.08
N SER A 267 11.80 -10.52 -17.21
CA SER A 267 12.73 -11.66 -17.35
C SER A 267 12.07 -13.03 -17.17
N TRP A 268 10.91 -13.12 -16.52
CA TRP A 268 10.26 -14.39 -16.21
C TRP A 268 8.73 -14.40 -16.33
N ILE A 269 8.04 -13.26 -16.28
CA ILE A 269 6.58 -13.20 -16.22
C ILE A 269 5.88 -13.92 -17.38
N ASP A 270 6.44 -13.89 -18.59
CA ASP A 270 5.84 -14.53 -19.76
C ASP A 270 6.26 -16.00 -19.94
N HIS A 271 7.16 -16.51 -19.09
CA HIS A 271 7.58 -17.92 -19.15
C HIS A 271 6.35 -18.83 -19.06
N VAL A 272 6.26 -19.81 -19.97
CA VAL A 272 5.05 -20.64 -20.14
C VAL A 272 4.73 -21.46 -18.89
N ASN A 273 5.76 -21.86 -18.16
CA ASN A 273 5.63 -22.63 -16.91
C ASN A 273 5.38 -21.76 -15.66
N VAL A 274 5.46 -20.43 -15.75
CA VAL A 274 4.95 -19.55 -14.69
C VAL A 274 3.44 -19.50 -14.86
N THR A 275 2.73 -20.34 -14.11
CA THR A 275 1.30 -20.57 -14.30
C THR A 275 0.46 -19.59 -13.50
N ALA A 276 0.94 -19.12 -12.35
CA ALA A 276 0.28 -18.07 -11.60
C ALA A 276 1.26 -17.13 -10.89
N VAL A 277 0.80 -15.91 -10.61
CA VAL A 277 1.54 -14.90 -9.84
C VAL A 277 0.60 -14.24 -8.84
N LEU A 278 0.96 -14.34 -7.56
CA LEU A 278 0.31 -13.65 -6.45
C LEU A 278 1.20 -12.49 -6.00
N TRP A 279 0.62 -11.32 -5.89
CA TRP A 279 1.25 -10.14 -5.34
C TRP A 279 0.71 -9.90 -3.93
N ALA A 280 1.50 -10.28 -2.94
CA ALA A 280 1.07 -10.37 -1.54
C ALA A 280 1.32 -9.06 -0.76
N GLY A 281 2.23 -8.19 -1.22
CA GLY A 281 2.58 -6.96 -0.52
C GLY A 281 3.24 -7.23 0.83
N LEU A 282 2.80 -6.55 1.89
CA LEU A 282 3.32 -6.68 3.26
C LEU A 282 2.17 -7.05 4.22
N GLN A 283 2.07 -8.33 4.57
CA GLN A 283 0.87 -8.89 5.21
C GLN A 283 0.95 -9.03 6.74
N GLY A 284 2.02 -8.52 7.36
CA GLY A 284 2.19 -8.56 8.82
C GLY A 284 2.24 -9.98 9.41
N GLN A 285 1.86 -10.11 10.68
CA GLN A 285 2.09 -11.33 11.48
C GLN A 285 1.44 -12.62 10.96
N GLU A 286 0.40 -12.51 10.11
CA GLU A 286 -0.37 -13.64 9.57
C GLU A 286 -0.05 -13.95 8.09
N ALA A 287 1.02 -13.37 7.54
CA ALA A 287 1.33 -13.44 6.12
C ALA A 287 1.28 -14.85 5.50
N GLY A 288 1.94 -15.84 6.11
CA GLY A 288 1.92 -17.23 5.62
C GLY A 288 0.51 -17.84 5.60
N ASN A 289 -0.34 -17.51 6.58
CA ASN A 289 -1.73 -17.97 6.62
C ASN A 289 -2.59 -17.27 5.55
N ALA A 290 -2.40 -15.96 5.35
CA ALA A 290 -3.08 -15.20 4.32
C ALA A 290 -2.77 -15.73 2.91
N VAL A 291 -1.50 -16.00 2.60
CA VAL A 291 -1.11 -16.61 1.33
C VAL A 291 -1.73 -17.99 1.14
N VAL A 292 -1.75 -18.84 2.18
CA VAL A 292 -2.35 -20.19 2.10
C VAL A 292 -3.86 -20.11 1.84
N ASP A 293 -4.57 -19.15 2.44
CA ASP A 293 -6.00 -18.97 2.21
C ASP A 293 -6.32 -18.69 0.74
N VAL A 294 -5.49 -17.86 0.10
CA VAL A 294 -5.61 -17.56 -1.34
C VAL A 294 -5.18 -18.76 -2.17
N LEU A 295 -3.98 -19.31 -1.94
CA LEU A 295 -3.44 -20.43 -2.71
C LEU A 295 -4.40 -21.62 -2.81
N TRP A 296 -5.12 -21.95 -1.73
CA TRP A 296 -6.10 -23.05 -1.72
C TRP A 296 -7.56 -22.61 -1.89
N GLY A 297 -7.81 -21.32 -2.13
CA GLY A 297 -9.14 -20.79 -2.43
C GLY A 297 -10.11 -20.80 -1.26
N ALA A 298 -9.62 -20.80 -0.01
CA ALA A 298 -10.43 -20.44 1.14
C ALA A 298 -10.87 -18.97 1.03
N VAL A 299 -10.02 -18.14 0.44
CA VAL A 299 -10.34 -16.78 -0.02
C VAL A 299 -10.16 -16.71 -1.54
N ASN A 300 -11.18 -16.22 -2.23
CA ASN A 300 -11.05 -15.82 -3.63
C ASN A 300 -10.41 -14.42 -3.67
N PRO A 301 -9.23 -14.24 -4.31
CA PRO A 301 -8.55 -12.95 -4.30
C PRO A 301 -9.41 -11.88 -4.98
N SER A 302 -9.46 -10.72 -4.33
CA SER A 302 -10.17 -9.53 -4.82
C SER A 302 -9.30 -8.28 -4.83
N GLY A 303 -8.05 -8.38 -4.34
CA GLY A 303 -7.11 -7.27 -4.32
C GLY A 303 -6.90 -6.71 -5.72
N ARG A 304 -6.71 -5.39 -5.78
CA ARG A 304 -6.37 -4.65 -7.00
C ARG A 304 -5.07 -3.90 -6.77
N LEU A 305 -4.23 -3.82 -7.79
CA LEU A 305 -2.97 -3.10 -7.71
C LEU A 305 -3.22 -1.61 -7.38
N PRO A 306 -2.63 -1.07 -6.29
CA PRO A 306 -2.75 0.35 -5.97
C PRO A 306 -1.70 1.21 -6.70
N TYR A 307 -0.95 0.62 -7.63
CA TYR A 307 0.07 1.25 -8.47
C TYR A 307 0.24 0.45 -9.76
N THR A 308 0.82 1.07 -10.79
CA THR A 308 1.12 0.42 -12.05
C THR A 308 2.38 -0.44 -11.93
N ILE A 309 2.40 -1.63 -12.55
CA ILE A 309 3.61 -2.43 -12.77
C ILE A 309 4.04 -2.25 -14.24
N ALA A 310 5.16 -1.56 -14.43
CA ALA A 310 5.75 -1.27 -15.73
C ALA A 310 6.55 -2.43 -16.33
N LYS A 311 6.90 -2.29 -17.62
CA LYS A 311 7.85 -3.18 -18.31
C LYS A 311 9.29 -2.70 -18.16
N SER A 312 9.50 -1.39 -18.02
CA SER A 312 10.79 -0.78 -17.75
C SER A 312 10.69 0.25 -16.62
N ALA A 313 11.76 0.42 -15.84
CA ALA A 313 11.83 1.48 -14.83
C ALA A 313 11.73 2.88 -15.45
N SER A 314 12.16 3.04 -16.71
CA SER A 314 12.08 4.30 -17.45
C SER A 314 10.67 4.68 -17.89
N ASP A 315 9.69 3.79 -17.75
CA ASP A 315 8.30 4.06 -18.13
C ASP A 315 7.59 4.94 -17.08
N TYR A 316 8.08 4.95 -15.83
CA TYR A 316 7.57 5.84 -14.80
C TYR A 316 8.02 7.28 -15.05
N SER A 317 7.13 8.24 -14.76
CA SER A 317 7.37 9.66 -14.98
C SER A 317 8.31 10.33 -13.96
N ALA A 318 8.61 9.65 -12.86
CA ALA A 318 9.45 10.15 -11.78
C ALA A 318 10.49 9.10 -11.36
N SER A 319 11.64 9.57 -10.89
CA SER A 319 12.71 8.74 -10.35
C SER A 319 13.38 9.42 -9.17
N VAL A 320 13.97 8.64 -8.27
CA VAL A 320 14.70 9.15 -7.11
C VAL A 320 15.95 9.88 -7.57
N ILE A 321 16.18 11.09 -7.04
CA ILE A 321 17.40 11.85 -7.26
C ILE A 321 18.46 11.38 -6.27
N THR A 322 19.43 10.60 -6.75
CA THR A 322 20.46 9.95 -5.91
C THR A 322 21.77 10.75 -5.79
N SER A 323 21.83 11.96 -6.34
CA SER A 323 23.02 12.80 -6.32
C SER A 323 22.68 14.28 -6.12
N GLY A 324 23.53 15.01 -5.40
CA GLY A 324 23.34 16.42 -5.10
C GLY A 324 24.20 16.87 -3.91
N SER A 325 24.23 18.18 -3.65
CA SER A 325 24.87 18.75 -2.46
C SER A 325 24.05 19.93 -1.94
N GLY A 326 24.03 20.15 -0.63
CA GLY A 326 23.21 21.18 -0.01
C GLY A 326 21.71 20.87 -0.15
N ILE A 327 20.90 21.91 -0.40
CA ILE A 327 19.46 21.76 -0.61
C ILE A 327 19.21 21.28 -2.05
N VAL A 328 19.01 19.97 -2.19
CA VAL A 328 18.67 19.34 -3.48
C VAL A 328 17.30 19.87 -3.94
N GLN A 329 17.26 20.38 -5.17
CA GLN A 329 16.02 20.81 -5.80
C GLN A 329 15.34 19.61 -6.47
N ILE A 330 14.07 19.37 -6.14
CA ILE A 330 13.27 18.28 -6.69
C ILE A 330 12.10 18.93 -7.44
N PRO A 331 12.26 19.25 -8.74
CA PRO A 331 11.17 19.83 -9.52
C PRO A 331 10.18 18.75 -9.95
N TYR A 332 8.92 18.88 -9.54
CA TYR A 332 7.82 17.98 -9.90
C TYR A 332 7.27 18.36 -11.29
N THR A 333 8.10 18.19 -12.31
CA THR A 333 7.80 18.62 -13.69
C THR A 333 6.75 17.76 -14.39
N GLU A 334 6.56 16.54 -13.91
CA GLU A 334 5.49 15.62 -14.30
C GLU A 334 4.10 16.09 -13.86
N GLY A 335 4.02 16.97 -12.86
CA GLY A 335 2.77 17.51 -12.34
C GLY A 335 1.81 16.39 -11.90
N LEU A 336 0.57 16.40 -12.42
CA LEU A 336 -0.45 15.40 -12.08
C LEU A 336 -0.24 14.04 -12.78
N LYS A 337 0.73 13.94 -13.69
CA LYS A 337 1.00 12.72 -14.47
C LYS A 337 1.96 11.81 -13.71
N VAL A 338 1.47 11.21 -12.63
CA VAL A 338 2.17 10.22 -11.80
C VAL A 338 1.44 8.88 -11.89
N ASP A 339 2.21 7.79 -11.87
CA ASP A 339 1.70 6.41 -12.01
C ASP A 339 0.80 6.26 -13.25
N TYR A 340 -0.35 5.58 -13.18
CA TYR A 340 -1.22 5.28 -14.34
C TYR A 340 -1.58 6.50 -15.17
N ARG A 341 -1.68 7.69 -14.55
CA ARG A 341 -1.94 8.95 -15.26
C ARG A 341 -0.85 9.28 -16.27
N ALA A 342 0.40 8.96 -15.95
CA ALA A 342 1.53 9.10 -16.86
C ALA A 342 1.47 8.06 -17.99
N PHE A 343 1.09 6.82 -17.67
CA PHE A 343 0.98 5.74 -18.66
C PHE A 343 -0.12 6.06 -19.67
N ASP A 344 -1.30 6.48 -19.21
CA ASP A 344 -2.42 6.90 -20.05
C ASP A 344 -2.05 8.12 -20.91
N ALA A 345 -1.46 9.16 -20.30
CA ALA A 345 -1.12 10.39 -21.00
C ALA A 345 -0.06 10.19 -22.09
N ASN A 346 0.81 9.19 -21.95
CA ASN A 346 1.89 8.89 -22.88
C ASN A 346 1.64 7.62 -23.72
N ASN A 347 0.46 7.01 -23.61
CA ASN A 347 0.09 5.76 -24.29
C ASN A 347 1.11 4.63 -24.08
N ILE A 348 1.62 4.50 -22.85
CA ILE A 348 2.55 3.45 -22.45
C ILE A 348 1.74 2.24 -21.97
N THR A 349 1.93 1.07 -22.58
CA THR A 349 1.26 -0.16 -22.12
C THR A 349 2.03 -0.76 -20.94
N PRO A 350 1.44 -0.80 -19.73
CA PRO A 350 2.07 -1.42 -18.57
C PRO A 350 2.14 -2.94 -18.72
N ARG A 351 2.84 -3.61 -17.80
CA ARG A 351 2.73 -5.05 -17.61
C ARG A 351 1.41 -5.39 -16.91
N PHE A 352 1.12 -4.69 -15.83
CA PHE A 352 -0.17 -4.70 -15.15
C PHE A 352 -0.54 -3.27 -14.74
N GLU A 353 -1.71 -2.83 -15.12
CA GLU A 353 -2.23 -1.49 -14.88
C GLU A 353 -2.65 -1.27 -13.41
N PHE A 354 -2.67 -0.01 -12.99
CA PHE A 354 -3.35 0.38 -11.75
C PHE A 354 -4.78 -0.14 -11.74
N GLY A 355 -5.24 -0.65 -10.59
CA GLY A 355 -6.58 -1.21 -10.46
C GLY A 355 -6.73 -2.64 -10.98
N PHE A 356 -5.69 -3.24 -11.57
CA PHE A 356 -5.74 -4.61 -12.07
C PHE A 356 -5.70 -5.67 -10.95
N GLY A 357 -6.42 -6.77 -11.15
CA GLY A 357 -6.33 -7.97 -10.32
C GLY A 357 -7.35 -9.01 -10.75
N LEU A 358 -6.92 -10.25 -10.95
CA LEU A 358 -7.80 -11.35 -11.34
C LEU A 358 -8.56 -11.90 -10.12
N SER A 359 -9.61 -12.67 -10.41
CA SER A 359 -10.37 -13.46 -9.44
C SER A 359 -10.43 -14.93 -9.88
N TYR A 360 -10.81 -15.83 -8.97
CA TYR A 360 -11.18 -17.21 -9.32
C TYR A 360 -12.56 -17.33 -9.97
N THR A 361 -13.29 -16.23 -10.07
CA THR A 361 -14.54 -16.12 -10.83
C THR A 361 -14.43 -15.00 -11.86
N THR A 362 -15.46 -14.84 -12.67
CA THR A 362 -15.56 -13.77 -13.67
C THR A 362 -16.76 -12.87 -13.36
N PHE A 363 -16.63 -11.60 -13.72
CA PHE A 363 -17.69 -10.61 -13.54
C PHE A 363 -18.04 -9.94 -14.87
N GLU A 364 -19.32 -9.59 -15.03
CA GLU A 364 -19.84 -8.86 -16.18
C GLU A 364 -20.52 -7.58 -15.70
N TYR A 365 -20.25 -6.48 -16.39
CA TYR A 365 -20.85 -5.17 -16.16
C TYR A 365 -21.84 -4.86 -17.27
N SER A 366 -22.98 -4.29 -16.92
CA SER A 366 -24.02 -3.92 -17.89
C SER A 366 -24.89 -2.77 -17.37
N ASN A 367 -25.73 -2.21 -18.24
CA ASN A 367 -26.75 -1.22 -17.87
C ASN A 367 -26.17 0.01 -17.13
N LEU A 368 -25.09 0.59 -17.65
CA LEU A 368 -24.56 1.85 -17.12
C LEU A 368 -25.59 2.97 -17.32
N VAL A 369 -25.93 3.64 -16.23
CA VAL A 369 -26.84 4.79 -16.21
C VAL A 369 -26.17 5.91 -15.42
N VAL A 370 -26.12 7.09 -16.02
CA VAL A 370 -25.63 8.31 -15.39
C VAL A 370 -26.81 9.24 -15.21
N THR A 371 -27.07 9.62 -13.97
CA THR A 371 -28.15 10.55 -13.60
C THR A 371 -27.59 11.77 -12.89
N PRO A 372 -28.08 12.99 -13.18
CA PRO A 372 -27.72 14.16 -12.42
C PRO A 372 -28.19 14.00 -10.96
N GLY A 373 -27.37 14.44 -10.01
CA GLY A 373 -27.70 14.56 -8.60
C GLY A 373 -28.58 15.77 -8.32
N ALA A 374 -28.68 16.14 -7.03
CA ALA A 374 -29.41 17.34 -6.63
C ALA A 374 -28.70 18.58 -7.20
N SER A 375 -29.41 19.36 -8.02
CA SER A 375 -28.90 20.59 -8.62
C SER A 375 -29.30 21.81 -7.79
N GLY A 376 -28.36 22.72 -7.53
CA GLY A 376 -28.61 23.97 -6.82
C GLY A 376 -27.46 24.41 -5.90
N GLY A 377 -27.54 25.62 -5.37
CA GLY A 377 -26.52 26.20 -4.49
C GLY A 377 -25.52 27.10 -5.23
N THR A 378 -25.19 28.22 -4.61
CA THR A 378 -24.18 29.16 -5.09
C THR A 378 -22.83 28.75 -4.52
N GLN A 379 -21.81 28.65 -5.38
CA GLN A 379 -20.44 28.40 -4.95
C GLN A 379 -20.06 29.42 -3.86
N PRO A 380 -19.68 28.96 -2.65
CA PRO A 380 -19.19 29.86 -1.62
C PRO A 380 -17.97 30.62 -2.11
N THR A 381 -17.89 31.91 -1.77
CA THR A 381 -16.74 32.77 -2.09
C THR A 381 -16.07 33.22 -0.80
N GLY A 382 -14.74 33.32 -0.83
CA GLY A 382 -13.92 33.75 0.30
C GLY A 382 -13.11 32.63 0.97
N PRO A 383 -12.35 32.97 2.03
CA PRO A 383 -11.47 32.02 2.72
C PRO A 383 -12.21 30.78 3.23
N GLY A 384 -11.63 29.59 3.04
CA GLY A 384 -12.21 28.32 3.48
C GLY A 384 -13.26 27.72 2.54
N SER A 385 -13.65 28.41 1.46
CA SER A 385 -14.60 27.89 0.46
C SER A 385 -14.19 26.56 -0.21
N PRO A 386 -12.88 26.26 -0.43
CA PRO A 386 -12.44 24.93 -0.88
C PRO A 386 -12.75 23.79 0.09
N LEU A 387 -13.09 24.10 1.35
CA LEU A 387 -13.50 23.14 2.38
C LEU A 387 -15.02 23.14 2.60
N SER A 388 -15.77 23.85 1.76
CA SER A 388 -17.21 23.98 1.93
C SER A 388 -17.92 22.65 1.68
N SER A 389 -18.95 22.37 2.46
CA SER A 389 -19.85 21.23 2.24
C SER A 389 -20.49 21.26 0.84
N TRP A 390 -20.63 22.45 0.23
CA TRP A 390 -21.11 22.60 -1.14
C TRP A 390 -20.30 21.78 -2.14
N LEU A 391 -18.96 21.73 -2.00
CA LEU A 391 -18.12 20.90 -2.87
C LEU A 391 -18.38 19.40 -2.69
N GLN A 392 -18.85 19.00 -1.51
CA GLN A 392 -19.19 17.62 -1.16
C GLN A 392 -20.63 17.25 -1.56
N ASP A 393 -21.44 18.20 -2.03
CA ASP A 393 -22.82 17.93 -2.44
C ASP A 393 -22.86 16.95 -3.62
N PRO A 394 -23.74 15.92 -3.57
CA PRO A 394 -23.94 14.97 -4.68
C PRO A 394 -24.27 15.67 -6.00
N TRP A 395 -23.44 15.47 -7.01
CA TRP A 395 -23.56 16.11 -8.32
C TRP A 395 -23.96 15.14 -9.44
N VAL A 396 -23.42 13.93 -9.44
CA VAL A 396 -23.74 12.88 -10.42
C VAL A 396 -23.88 11.55 -9.68
N LYS A 397 -24.92 10.79 -10.02
CA LYS A 397 -25.11 9.42 -9.58
C LYS A 397 -24.92 8.49 -10.76
N VAL A 398 -23.93 7.61 -10.66
CA VAL A 398 -23.63 6.56 -11.64
C VAL A 398 -24.11 5.22 -11.09
N THR A 399 -24.85 4.46 -11.89
CA THR A 399 -25.28 3.11 -11.53
C THR A 399 -25.01 2.14 -12.66
N PHE A 400 -24.66 0.89 -12.34
CA PHE A 400 -24.53 -0.19 -13.31
C PHE A 400 -24.88 -1.53 -12.65
N THR A 401 -25.22 -2.52 -13.46
CA THR A 401 -25.43 -3.89 -12.99
C THR A 401 -24.12 -4.65 -13.04
N LEU A 402 -23.77 -5.27 -11.93
CA LEU A 402 -22.64 -6.19 -11.81
C LEU A 402 -23.16 -7.61 -11.61
N LYS A 403 -22.63 -8.57 -12.36
CA LYS A 403 -22.99 -9.99 -12.27
C LYS A 403 -21.76 -10.87 -12.08
N ASN A 404 -21.82 -11.82 -11.16
CA ASN A 404 -20.86 -12.92 -11.12
C ASN A 404 -21.27 -13.98 -12.15
N THR A 405 -20.47 -14.16 -13.18
CA THR A 405 -20.74 -15.08 -14.31
C THR A 405 -20.00 -16.41 -14.17
N GLY A 406 -19.10 -16.55 -13.19
CA GLY A 406 -18.34 -17.77 -12.97
C GLY A 406 -18.99 -18.75 -11.98
N GLY A 407 -18.23 -19.78 -11.62
CA GLY A 407 -18.70 -20.93 -10.83
C GLY A 407 -18.45 -20.85 -9.32
N VAL A 408 -17.78 -19.81 -8.83
CA VAL A 408 -17.45 -19.63 -7.41
C VAL A 408 -17.81 -18.24 -6.92
N ALA A 409 -18.09 -18.10 -5.62
CA ALA A 409 -18.32 -16.80 -5.01
C ALA A 409 -17.04 -15.95 -5.11
N GLY A 410 -17.20 -14.64 -5.23
CA GLY A 410 -16.07 -13.71 -5.30
C GLY A 410 -16.50 -12.28 -4.98
N THR A 411 -15.50 -11.44 -4.76
CA THR A 411 -15.67 -9.99 -4.56
C THR A 411 -15.03 -9.26 -5.72
N GLU A 412 -15.79 -8.37 -6.35
CA GLU A 412 -15.33 -7.47 -7.40
C GLU A 412 -15.12 -6.07 -6.83
N ILE A 413 -14.13 -5.35 -7.36
CA ILE A 413 -13.81 -3.97 -7.00
C ILE A 413 -14.07 -3.10 -8.22
N PRO A 414 -15.35 -2.79 -8.53
CA PRO A 414 -15.66 -1.95 -9.66
C PRO A 414 -15.11 -0.53 -9.46
N GLN A 415 -14.52 0.03 -10.51
CA GLN A 415 -13.86 1.33 -10.47
C GLN A 415 -14.52 2.30 -11.46
N LEU A 416 -14.70 3.54 -11.04
CA LEU A 416 -15.25 4.62 -11.85
C LEU A 416 -14.17 5.67 -12.12
N TYR A 417 -13.89 5.87 -13.40
CA TYR A 417 -12.99 6.89 -13.89
C TYR A 417 -13.77 7.99 -14.61
N ILE A 418 -13.26 9.22 -14.51
CA ILE A 418 -13.75 10.33 -15.33
C ILE A 418 -12.63 10.82 -16.24
N SER A 419 -13.02 11.27 -17.43
CA SER A 419 -12.12 11.97 -18.36
C SER A 419 -12.49 13.46 -18.41
N PRO A 420 -11.70 14.33 -17.77
CA PRO A 420 -11.86 15.77 -17.90
C PRO A 420 -11.73 16.24 -19.36
N PRO A 421 -12.38 17.36 -19.75
CA PRO A 421 -12.13 17.98 -21.04
C PRO A 421 -10.65 18.33 -21.19
N ALA A 422 -10.06 18.08 -22.38
CA ALA A 422 -8.64 18.35 -22.65
C ALA A 422 -8.21 19.80 -22.36
N SER A 423 -9.14 20.76 -22.42
CA SER A 423 -8.91 22.17 -22.08
C SER A 423 -8.54 22.41 -20.61
N SER A 424 -8.80 21.45 -19.72
CA SER A 424 -8.44 21.55 -18.30
C SER A 424 -6.96 21.28 -18.01
N GLY A 425 -6.23 20.64 -18.92
CA GLY A 425 -4.84 20.21 -18.70
C GLY A 425 -4.70 19.04 -17.72
N GLU A 426 -5.81 18.45 -17.27
CA GLU A 426 -5.87 17.30 -16.36
C GLU A 426 -5.45 15.98 -17.05
N PRO A 427 -5.07 14.94 -16.29
CA PRO A 427 -4.83 13.60 -16.80
C PRO A 427 -6.02 12.99 -17.55
N PRO A 428 -5.80 12.09 -18.54
CA PRO A 428 -6.87 11.54 -19.38
C PRO A 428 -7.96 10.80 -18.60
N ASN A 429 -7.56 10.05 -17.56
CA ASN A 429 -8.47 9.34 -16.66
C ASN A 429 -8.07 9.62 -15.22
N ALA A 430 -9.07 9.83 -14.37
CA ALA A 430 -8.88 9.95 -12.93
C ALA A 430 -9.89 9.07 -12.20
N LEU A 431 -9.41 8.18 -11.34
CA LEU A 431 -10.26 7.41 -10.42
C LEU A 431 -11.03 8.37 -9.51
N LYS A 432 -12.36 8.23 -9.47
CA LYS A 432 -13.26 9.04 -8.62
C LYS A 432 -14.11 8.23 -7.65
N GLY A 433 -14.24 6.93 -7.88
CA GLY A 433 -14.93 6.07 -6.94
C GLY A 433 -14.68 4.61 -7.23
N PHE A 434 -14.84 3.78 -6.20
CA PHE A 434 -14.82 2.34 -6.30
C PHE A 434 -15.69 1.75 -5.19
N GLU A 435 -16.14 0.52 -5.36
CA GLU A 435 -16.92 -0.20 -4.36
C GLU A 435 -16.30 -1.59 -4.11
N SER A 436 -16.75 -2.28 -3.05
CA SER A 436 -16.40 -3.68 -2.82
C SER A 436 -17.67 -4.52 -2.79
N VAL A 437 -17.84 -5.39 -3.80
CA VAL A 437 -19.12 -6.06 -4.05
C VAL A 437 -18.94 -7.57 -4.09
N ALA A 438 -19.40 -8.24 -3.02
CA ALA A 438 -19.40 -9.69 -2.92
C ALA A 438 -20.64 -10.29 -3.61
N LEU A 439 -20.44 -11.28 -4.49
CA LEU A 439 -21.52 -11.95 -5.22
C LEU A 439 -21.34 -13.47 -5.25
N GLN A 440 -22.44 -14.18 -5.00
CA GLN A 440 -22.55 -15.62 -5.24
C GLN A 440 -22.58 -15.93 -6.75
N PRO A 441 -22.23 -17.15 -7.19
CA PRO A 441 -22.31 -17.56 -8.60
C PRO A 441 -23.69 -17.25 -9.22
N GLY A 442 -23.69 -16.61 -10.39
CA GLY A 442 -24.90 -16.25 -11.12
C GLY A 442 -25.70 -15.07 -10.55
N ALA A 443 -25.36 -14.56 -9.37
CA ALA A 443 -26.04 -13.42 -8.77
C ALA A 443 -25.64 -12.10 -9.45
N SER A 444 -26.58 -11.17 -9.50
CA SER A 444 -26.36 -9.79 -9.97
C SER A 444 -26.83 -8.78 -8.93
N THR A 445 -26.21 -7.60 -8.90
CA THR A 445 -26.67 -6.45 -8.10
C THR A 445 -26.48 -5.14 -8.88
N THR A 446 -27.21 -4.10 -8.50
CA THR A 446 -26.96 -2.74 -8.99
C THR A 446 -25.97 -2.06 -8.07
N VAL A 447 -24.82 -1.67 -8.62
CA VAL A 447 -23.82 -0.85 -7.95
C VAL A 447 -24.16 0.62 -8.17
N THR A 448 -23.94 1.45 -7.16
CA THR A 448 -24.17 2.90 -7.20
C THR A 448 -22.92 3.61 -6.71
N VAL A 449 -22.40 4.53 -7.52
CA VAL A 449 -21.32 5.44 -7.14
C VAL A 449 -21.84 6.87 -7.24
N VAL A 450 -21.74 7.64 -6.17
CA VAL A 450 -22.18 9.04 -6.12
C VAL A 450 -20.95 9.93 -6.14
N LEU A 451 -20.86 10.77 -7.16
CA LEU A 451 -19.81 11.76 -7.33
C LEU A 451 -20.29 13.13 -6.87
N SER A 452 -19.47 13.79 -6.09
CA SER A 452 -19.66 15.15 -5.58
C SER A 452 -19.29 16.21 -6.62
N ARG A 453 -19.55 17.48 -6.34
CA ARG A 453 -19.04 18.59 -7.16
C ARG A 453 -17.52 18.60 -7.24
N TYR A 454 -16.85 18.30 -6.12
CA TYR A 454 -15.40 18.23 -6.01
C TYR A 454 -14.80 17.24 -7.02
N ASP A 455 -15.47 16.10 -7.23
CA ASP A 455 -15.01 15.08 -8.17
C ASP A 455 -14.93 15.58 -9.62
N PHE A 456 -15.73 16.59 -9.97
CA PHE A 456 -15.76 17.24 -11.28
C PHE A 456 -15.07 18.61 -11.29
N SER A 457 -14.28 18.92 -10.27
CA SER A 457 -13.54 20.17 -10.18
C SER A 457 -12.05 19.99 -10.40
N TYR A 458 -11.41 21.05 -10.89
CA TYR A 458 -9.96 21.22 -10.93
C TYR A 458 -9.55 22.53 -10.26
N TRP A 459 -8.30 22.61 -9.80
CA TRP A 459 -7.79 23.80 -9.14
C TRP A 459 -7.35 24.86 -10.16
N ASN A 460 -8.00 26.02 -10.19
CA ASN A 460 -7.56 27.15 -11.00
C ASN A 460 -6.63 28.06 -10.17
N ILE A 461 -5.49 28.42 -10.75
CA ILE A 461 -4.48 29.28 -10.10
C ILE A 461 -4.68 30.78 -10.38
N VAL A 462 -5.32 31.13 -11.50
CA VAL A 462 -5.65 32.52 -11.89
C VAL A 462 -6.85 33.02 -11.09
N ALA A 463 -7.75 32.10 -10.83
CA ALA A 463 -8.95 32.23 -10.05
C ALA A 463 -8.80 31.21 -8.92
N PRO A 464 -8.31 31.58 -7.70
CA PRO A 464 -7.79 30.65 -6.67
C PRO A 464 -8.86 29.75 -6.03
N TRP A 465 -9.67 29.10 -6.85
CA TRP A 465 -10.81 28.29 -6.51
C TRP A 465 -10.93 27.10 -7.45
N LEU A 466 -11.68 26.10 -6.98
CA LEU A 466 -12.07 24.95 -7.76
C LEU A 466 -13.10 25.37 -8.82
N GLU A 467 -12.84 25.03 -10.08
CA GLU A 467 -13.76 25.27 -11.21
C GLU A 467 -14.41 23.96 -11.63
N LEU A 468 -15.73 23.98 -11.85
CA LEU A 468 -16.46 22.84 -12.39
C LEU A 468 -16.16 22.70 -13.88
N HIS A 469 -15.98 21.46 -14.36
CA HIS A 469 -15.96 21.20 -15.80
C HIS A 469 -17.31 21.58 -16.42
N HIS A 470 -17.35 22.70 -17.16
CA HIS A 470 -18.57 23.20 -17.81
C HIS A 470 -18.96 22.45 -19.09
N HIS A 471 -18.23 21.40 -19.46
CA HIS A 471 -18.51 20.51 -20.60
C HIS A 471 -18.64 19.08 -20.10
N GLN A 472 -19.61 18.32 -20.65
CA GLN A 472 -19.95 16.95 -20.25
C GLN A 472 -18.68 16.07 -20.25
N PRO A 473 -18.15 15.71 -19.07
CA PRO A 473 -17.07 14.74 -18.96
C PRO A 473 -17.61 13.38 -19.40
N THR A 474 -16.79 12.58 -20.08
CA THR A 474 -17.14 11.18 -20.32
C THR A 474 -16.81 10.36 -19.08
N SER A 475 -17.76 9.56 -18.60
CA SER A 475 -17.54 8.59 -17.53
C SER A 475 -17.40 7.19 -18.13
N SER A 476 -16.35 6.47 -17.77
CA SER A 476 -16.17 5.05 -18.08
C SER A 476 -16.09 4.24 -16.79
N VAL A 477 -16.62 3.03 -16.85
CA VAL A 477 -16.33 1.98 -15.86
C VAL A 477 -15.38 1.04 -16.59
N ASP A 478 -14.13 0.97 -16.13
CA ASP A 478 -13.14 0.10 -16.74
C ASP A 478 -13.32 -1.36 -16.29
N HIS A 479 -13.04 -2.27 -17.22
CA HIS A 479 -13.28 -3.71 -17.13
C HIS A 479 -12.08 -4.49 -16.61
#